data_AF-A0A836BX50-F1
#
_entry.id   AF-A0A836BX50-F1
#
_cell.length_a   1.000
_cell.length_b   1.000
_cell.length_c   1.000
_cell.angle_alpha   90.00
_cell.angle_beta   90.00
_cell.angle_gamma   90.00
#
_symmetry.space_group_name_H-M   'P 1'
#
loop_
_entity.id
_entity.type
_entity.pdbx_description
1 polymer ?
#
loop_
_entity_poly.entity_id
_entity_poly.type
_entity_poly.pdbx_seq_one_letter_code
_entity_poly.pdbx_strand_id
1 'polypeptide(L)'
;MTEGIVASIQFRSIDGPERVKAIWGHALLQARAFVCLAIGFGVIYRNKVLHGKPHFVSLHAKFGLATLILSTLLPLWGLVSFRRLGIIQRFPERLQPVIKMLHRRLGLLTWLLALATIELALPHPAVNKGLLTRAWQAGVAVLGALVLLLGWKSVPGHAAHKGGQPDDTMAKTV
;
A
#
# COMPACT_ATOMS: atom_id res chain seq x y z
N MET A 1 4.64 0.11 -6.27
CA MET A 1 3.74 0.18 -5.09
C MET A 1 3.63 -1.16 -4.37
N THR A 2 3.34 -2.26 -5.06
CA THR A 2 3.23 -3.62 -4.45
C THR A 2 4.48 -4.04 -3.67
N GLU A 3 5.68 -3.87 -4.23
CA GLU A 3 6.94 -4.17 -3.52
C GLU A 3 7.08 -3.38 -2.21
N GLY A 4 6.64 -2.12 -2.19
CA GLY A 4 6.60 -1.31 -0.99
C GLY A 4 5.67 -1.91 0.07
N ILE A 5 4.49 -2.39 -0.33
CA ILE A 5 3.57 -3.09 0.59
C ILE A 5 4.19 -4.38 1.13
N VAL A 6 4.81 -5.20 0.27
CA VAL A 6 5.50 -6.43 0.68
C VAL A 6 6.63 -6.14 1.66
N ALA A 7 7.49 -5.15 1.37
CA ALA A 7 8.54 -4.70 2.27
C ALA A 7 7.96 -4.28 3.64
N SER A 8 6.80 -3.60 3.64
CA SER A 8 6.11 -3.19 4.88
C SER A 8 5.52 -4.32 5.71
N ILE A 9 5.32 -5.48 5.11
CA ILE A 9 4.91 -6.70 5.80
C ILE A 9 6.16 -7.38 6.38
N GLN A 10 7.23 -7.49 5.58
CA GLN A 10 8.46 -8.18 5.95
C GLN A 10 9.19 -7.51 7.13
N PHE A 11 9.28 -6.17 7.16
CA PHE A 11 10.01 -5.51 8.25
C PHE A 11 9.26 -5.46 9.59
N ARG A 12 8.06 -6.04 9.69
CA ARG A 12 7.26 -6.01 10.93
C ARG A 12 7.88 -6.88 12.03
N SER A 13 8.60 -7.92 11.66
CA SER A 13 9.30 -8.84 12.56
C SER A 13 10.75 -8.44 12.84
N ILE A 14 11.22 -7.33 12.25
CA ILE A 14 12.57 -6.82 12.41
C ILE A 14 12.52 -5.67 13.41
N ASP A 15 13.46 -5.63 14.36
CA ASP A 15 13.61 -4.56 15.34
C ASP A 15 14.93 -3.80 15.19
N GLY A 16 15.07 -2.69 15.93
CA GLY A 16 16.31 -1.92 15.99
C GLY A 16 16.66 -1.12 14.72
N PRO A 17 17.96 -0.84 14.48
CA PRO A 17 18.41 -0.01 13.35
C PRO A 17 18.03 -0.57 11.97
N GLU A 18 18.05 -1.90 11.81
CA GLU A 18 17.68 -2.56 10.55
C GLU A 18 16.21 -2.30 10.18
N ARG A 19 15.32 -2.25 11.18
CA ARG A 19 13.92 -1.87 10.97
C ARG A 19 13.79 -0.46 10.38
N VAL A 20 14.59 0.49 10.87
CA VAL A 20 14.59 1.87 10.36
C VAL A 20 15.05 1.89 8.89
N LYS A 21 16.13 1.17 8.57
CA LYS A 21 16.63 1.05 7.19
C LYS A 21 15.57 0.46 6.26
N ALA A 22 14.86 -0.57 6.70
CA ALA A 22 13.78 -1.18 5.94
C ALA A 22 12.58 -0.23 5.72
N ILE A 23 12.24 0.60 6.72
CA ILE A 23 11.21 1.65 6.58
C ILE A 23 11.62 2.70 5.53
N TRP A 24 12.89 3.11 5.51
CA TRP A 24 13.39 4.00 4.46
C TRP A 24 13.34 3.35 3.07
N GLY A 25 13.66 2.05 2.97
CA GLY A 25 13.49 1.28 1.74
C GLY A 25 12.04 1.30 1.24
N HIS A 26 11.08 1.08 2.14
CA HIS A 26 9.65 1.22 1.81
C HIS A 26 9.29 2.63 1.35
N ALA A 27 9.75 3.67 2.05
CA ALA A 27 9.48 5.06 1.67
C ALA A 27 10.02 5.36 0.27
N LEU A 28 11.23 4.90 -0.06
CA LEU A 28 11.82 5.05 -1.40
C LEU A 28 11.01 4.33 -2.49
N LEU A 29 10.55 3.10 -2.22
CA LEU A 29 9.69 2.36 -3.14
C LEU A 29 8.36 3.07 -3.39
N GLN A 30 7.78 3.70 -2.36
CA GLN A 30 6.56 4.50 -2.52
C GLN A 30 6.83 5.80 -3.29
N ALA A 31 7.96 6.47 -3.05
CA ALA A 31 8.34 7.67 -3.80
C ALA A 31 8.50 7.37 -5.30
N ARG A 32 9.20 6.27 -5.65
CA ARG A 32 9.33 5.81 -7.05
C ARG A 32 7.96 5.52 -7.67
N ALA A 33 7.09 4.82 -6.94
CA ALA A 33 5.74 4.52 -7.41
C ALA A 33 4.92 5.80 -7.66
N PHE A 34 5.04 6.79 -6.77
CA PHE A 34 4.37 8.08 -6.91
C PHE A 34 4.86 8.85 -8.13
N VAL A 35 6.17 8.87 -8.41
CA VAL A 35 6.71 9.50 -9.62
C VAL A 35 6.12 8.88 -10.88
N CYS A 36 6.10 7.54 -10.98
CA CYS A 36 5.48 6.86 -12.12
C CYS A 36 3.99 7.19 -12.25
N LEU A 37 3.26 7.24 -11.13
CA LEU A 37 1.84 7.59 -11.11
C LEU A 37 1.59 9.03 -11.57
N ALA A 38 2.39 9.98 -11.10
CA ALA A 38 2.30 11.39 -11.46
C ALA A 38 2.59 11.62 -12.95
N ILE A 39 3.61 10.96 -13.49
CA ILE A 39 3.92 11.00 -14.93
C ILE A 39 2.75 10.42 -15.74
N GLY A 40 2.27 9.23 -15.38
CA GLY A 40 1.14 8.60 -16.09
C GLY A 40 -0.13 9.46 -16.08
N PHE A 41 -0.45 10.06 -14.93
CA PHE A 41 -1.55 11.00 -14.80
C PHE A 41 -1.33 12.27 -15.65
N GLY A 42 -0.13 12.86 -15.60
CA GLY A 42 0.20 14.05 -16.37
C GLY A 42 0.06 13.83 -17.88
N VAL A 43 0.52 12.69 -18.39
CA VAL A 43 0.39 12.31 -19.80
C VAL A 43 -1.07 12.22 -20.21
N ILE A 44 -1.91 11.47 -19.48
CA ILE A 44 -3.32 11.30 -19.86
C ILE A 44 -4.12 12.59 -19.70
N TYR A 45 -3.81 13.40 -18.68
CA TYR A 45 -4.42 14.71 -18.47
C TYR A 45 -4.11 15.64 -19.65
N ARG A 46 -2.82 15.79 -20.01
CA ARG A 46 -2.40 16.60 -21.15
C ARG A 46 -3.02 16.11 -22.47
N ASN A 47 -3.04 14.80 -22.69
CA ASN A 47 -3.65 14.22 -23.88
C ASN A 47 -5.15 14.58 -24.01
N LYS A 48 -5.90 14.56 -22.90
CA LYS A 48 -7.31 14.96 -22.89
C LYS A 48 -7.50 16.44 -23.18
N VAL A 49 -6.67 17.32 -22.60
CA VAL A 49 -6.68 18.76 -22.88
C VAL A 49 -6.46 19.02 -24.37
N LEU A 50 -5.43 18.40 -24.98
CA LEU A 50 -5.10 18.59 -26.39
C LEU A 50 -6.22 18.14 -27.35
N HIS A 51 -7.02 17.14 -26.96
CA HIS A 51 -8.11 16.61 -27.78
C HIS A 51 -9.50 17.10 -27.34
N GLY A 52 -9.58 18.09 -26.44
CA GLY A 52 -10.86 18.62 -25.94
C GLY A 52 -11.76 17.57 -25.26
N LYS A 53 -11.18 16.50 -24.71
CA LYS A 53 -11.95 15.39 -24.10
C LYS A 53 -12.30 15.70 -22.64
N PRO A 54 -13.50 15.32 -22.16
CA PRO A 54 -13.88 15.55 -20.78
C PRO A 54 -13.04 14.72 -19.79
N HIS A 55 -12.79 15.30 -18.62
CA HIS A 55 -11.98 14.72 -17.55
C HIS A 55 -12.86 13.99 -16.52
N PHE A 56 -12.32 12.96 -15.87
CA PHE A 56 -12.94 12.28 -14.72
C PHE A 56 -14.37 11.73 -14.89
N VAL A 57 -14.79 11.43 -16.12
CA VAL A 57 -16.15 10.94 -16.41
C VAL A 57 -16.32 9.44 -16.09
N SER A 58 -15.39 8.60 -16.55
CA SER A 58 -15.50 7.14 -16.40
C SER A 58 -15.23 6.66 -14.98
N LEU A 59 -15.69 5.45 -14.65
CA LEU A 59 -15.38 4.81 -13.36
C LEU A 59 -13.87 4.68 -13.16
N HIS A 60 -13.13 4.22 -14.18
CA HIS A 60 -11.67 4.19 -14.14
C HIS A 60 -11.08 5.55 -13.76
N ALA A 61 -11.56 6.64 -14.36
CA ALA A 61 -11.02 7.97 -14.09
C ALA A 61 -11.34 8.48 -12.67
N LYS A 62 -12.52 8.14 -12.13
CA LYS A 62 -12.91 8.49 -10.75
C LYS A 62 -12.09 7.70 -9.72
N PHE A 63 -11.98 6.38 -9.92
CA PHE A 63 -11.16 5.50 -9.06
C PHE A 63 -9.67 5.86 -9.16
N GLY A 64 -9.18 6.18 -10.36
CA GLY A 64 -7.83 6.64 -10.59
C GLY A 64 -7.51 7.97 -9.91
N LEU A 65 -8.45 8.93 -9.92
CA LEU A 65 -8.29 10.19 -9.19
C LEU A 65 -8.23 9.97 -7.68
N ALA A 66 -9.15 9.15 -7.14
CA ALA A 66 -9.11 8.80 -5.72
C ALA A 66 -7.80 8.09 -5.34
N THR A 67 -7.32 7.17 -6.19
CA THR A 67 -6.01 6.52 -6.03
C THR A 67 -4.88 7.53 -6.03
N LEU A 68 -4.86 8.48 -6.98
CA LEU A 68 -3.82 9.52 -7.05
C LEU A 68 -3.77 10.38 -5.77
N ILE A 69 -4.93 10.84 -5.31
CA ILE A 69 -5.03 11.65 -4.09
C ILE A 69 -4.50 10.85 -2.90
N LEU A 70 -4.98 9.62 -2.71
CA LEU A 70 -4.55 8.77 -1.59
C LEU A 70 -3.07 8.38 -1.69
N SER A 71 -2.57 8.05 -2.88
CA SER A 71 -1.15 7.77 -3.13
C SER A 71 -0.24 8.98 -2.88
N THR A 72 -0.80 10.19 -2.82
CA THR A 72 -0.08 11.40 -2.38
C THR A 72 -0.14 11.56 -0.87
N LEU A 73 -1.35 11.46 -0.29
CA LEU A 73 -1.57 11.73 1.14
C LEU A 73 -0.98 10.65 2.05
N LEU A 74 -1.03 9.38 1.67
CA LEU A 74 -0.65 8.28 2.56
C LEU A 74 0.87 8.15 2.78
N PRO A 75 1.75 8.41 1.79
CA PRO A 75 3.17 8.56 2.05
C PRO A 75 3.48 9.70 3.01
N LEU A 76 2.82 10.87 2.87
CA LEU A 76 2.97 12.00 3.80
C LEU A 76 2.51 11.61 5.21
N TRP A 77 1.37 10.93 5.33
CA TRP A 77 0.90 10.35 6.59
C TRP A 77 1.88 9.31 7.15
N GLY A 78 2.56 8.56 6.29
CA GLY A 78 3.63 7.64 6.65
C GLY A 78 4.80 8.36 7.34
N LEU A 79 5.22 9.51 6.81
CA LEU A 79 6.24 10.36 7.43
C LEU A 79 5.79 10.85 8.81
N VAL A 80 4.53 11.30 8.93
CA VAL A 80 3.95 11.69 10.23
C VAL A 80 3.99 10.52 11.22
N SER A 81 3.66 9.30 10.77
CA SER A 81 3.61 8.11 11.62
C SER A 81 5.00 7.58 12.05
N PHE A 82 6.06 8.06 11.40
CA PHE A 82 7.40 7.52 11.57
C PHE A 82 8.12 8.14 12.77
N ARG A 83 8.24 7.35 13.84
CA ARG A 83 8.80 7.77 15.14
C ARG A 83 10.19 8.44 15.04
N ARG A 84 11.04 8.03 14.09
CA ARG A 84 12.39 8.60 13.95
C ARG A 84 12.39 10.07 13.52
N LEU A 85 11.33 10.55 12.89
CA LEU A 85 11.20 11.95 12.48
C LEU A 85 10.71 12.88 13.60
N GLY A 86 10.33 12.34 14.76
CA GLY A 86 9.89 13.16 15.90
C GLY A 86 8.47 13.74 15.79
N ILE A 87 7.82 13.62 14.64
CA ILE A 87 6.50 14.24 14.37
C ILE A 87 5.39 13.55 15.19
N ILE A 88 5.37 12.21 15.22
CA ILE A 88 4.33 11.45 15.96
C ILE A 88 4.35 11.75 17.47
N GLN A 89 5.50 12.13 18.02
CA GLN A 89 5.66 12.49 19.44
C GLN A 89 4.99 13.83 19.81
N ARG A 90 4.61 14.65 18.82
CA ARG A 90 3.78 15.85 19.03
C ARG A 90 2.32 15.50 19.36
N PHE A 91 1.90 14.26 19.13
CA PHE A 91 0.55 13.78 19.42
C PHE A 91 0.51 13.03 20.76
N PRO A 92 -0.65 13.04 21.46
CA PRO A 92 -0.87 12.24 22.66
C PRO A 92 -0.50 10.77 22.45
N GLU A 93 0.17 10.15 23.43
CA GLU A 93 0.66 8.78 23.35
C GLU A 93 -0.45 7.76 23.01
N ARG A 94 -1.67 8.01 23.51
CA ARG A 94 -2.86 7.20 23.23
C ARG A 94 -3.26 7.17 21.74
N LEU A 95 -2.94 8.22 20.98
CA LEU A 95 -3.28 8.33 19.55
C LEU A 95 -2.20 7.72 18.63
N GLN A 96 -0.96 7.58 19.10
CA GLN A 96 0.14 7.10 18.26
C GLN A 96 -0.10 5.69 17.67
N PRO A 97 -0.63 4.71 18.42
CA PRO A 97 -0.99 3.40 17.86
C PRO A 97 -2.08 3.51 16.78
N VAL A 98 -3.07 4.38 16.98
CA VAL A 98 -4.17 4.62 16.04
C VAL A 98 -3.63 5.23 14.75
N ILE A 99 -2.76 6.24 14.83
CA ILE A 99 -2.10 6.87 13.68
C ILE A 99 -1.37 5.83 12.82
N LYS A 100 -0.58 4.96 13.47
CA LYS A 100 0.14 3.87 12.79
C LYS A 100 -0.82 2.83 12.19
N MET A 101 -1.91 2.50 12.89
CA MET A 101 -2.94 1.59 12.39
C MET A 101 -3.63 2.15 11.15
N LEU A 102 -4.01 3.43 11.18
CA LEU A 102 -4.64 4.11 10.05
C LEU A 102 -3.71 4.15 8.84
N HIS A 103 -2.43 4.48 9.03
CA HIS A 103 -1.45 4.43 7.93
C HIS A 103 -1.41 3.04 7.26
N ARG A 104 -1.36 1.96 8.05
CA ARG A 104 -1.35 0.59 7.51
C ARG A 104 -2.64 0.24 6.77
N ARG A 105 -3.81 0.51 7.38
CA ARG A 105 -5.12 0.15 6.81
C ARG A 105 -5.43 0.95 5.56
N LEU A 106 -5.24 2.27 5.61
CA LEU A 106 -5.48 3.16 4.48
C LEU A 106 -4.45 2.95 3.36
N GLY A 107 -3.20 2.62 3.71
CA GLY A 107 -2.18 2.22 2.72
C GLY A 107 -2.59 0.96 1.95
N LEU A 108 -3.11 -0.06 2.65
CA LEU A 108 -3.65 -1.27 2.01
C LEU A 108 -4.88 -0.96 1.15
N LEU A 109 -5.81 -0.15 1.66
CA LEU A 109 -7.00 0.28 0.90
C LEU A 109 -6.62 1.04 -0.38
N THR A 110 -5.64 1.94 -0.29
CA THR A 110 -5.12 2.69 -1.46
C THR A 110 -4.55 1.73 -2.50
N TRP A 111 -3.86 0.67 -2.07
CA TRP A 111 -3.35 -0.36 -2.96
C TRP A 111 -4.46 -1.19 -3.62
N LEU A 112 -5.48 -1.59 -2.87
CA LEU A 112 -6.65 -2.28 -3.43
C LEU A 112 -7.39 -1.41 -4.45
N LEU A 113 -7.52 -0.11 -4.17
CA LEU A 113 -8.12 0.85 -5.11
C LEU A 113 -7.30 0.99 -6.39
N ALA A 114 -5.97 0.93 -6.29
CA ALA A 114 -5.08 0.90 -7.46
C ALA A 114 -5.30 -0.35 -8.32
N LEU A 115 -5.46 -1.53 -7.71
CA LEU A 115 -5.81 -2.75 -8.45
C LEU A 115 -7.16 -2.63 -9.15
N ALA A 116 -8.19 -2.16 -8.44
CA ALA A 116 -9.50 -1.90 -9.03
C ALA A 116 -9.44 -0.89 -10.19
N THR A 117 -8.59 0.13 -10.07
CA THR A 117 -8.36 1.11 -11.14
C THR A 117 -7.76 0.47 -12.39
N ILE A 118 -6.81 -0.47 -12.23
CA ILE A 118 -6.22 -1.24 -13.33
C ILE A 118 -7.28 -2.13 -13.98
N GLU A 119 -8.07 -2.85 -13.19
CA GLU A 119 -9.15 -3.70 -13.68
C GLU A 119 -10.17 -2.92 -14.53
N LEU A 120 -10.52 -1.70 -14.10
CA LEU A 120 -11.42 -0.82 -14.84
C LEU A 120 -10.81 -0.26 -16.13
N ALA A 121 -9.48 -0.21 -16.24
CA ALA A 121 -8.78 0.31 -17.42
C ALA A 121 -8.72 -0.72 -18.56
N LEU A 122 -8.50 -1.99 -18.21
CA LEU A 122 -8.15 -3.05 -19.14
C LEU A 122 -9.23 -3.34 -20.22
N PRO A 123 -10.54 -3.36 -19.91
CA PRO A 123 -11.59 -3.53 -20.91
C PRO A 123 -11.81 -2.32 -21.83
N HIS A 124 -11.18 -1.17 -21.56
CA HIS A 124 -11.37 0.03 -22.38
C HIS A 124 -10.99 -0.25 -23.84
N PRO A 125 -11.75 0.20 -24.86
CA PRO A 125 -11.49 -0.12 -26.26
C PRO A 125 -10.07 0.19 -26.74
N ALA A 126 -9.44 1.23 -26.18
CA ALA A 126 -8.06 1.60 -26.51
C ALA A 126 -7.00 0.59 -26.02
N VAL A 127 -7.33 -0.28 -25.07
CA VAL A 127 -6.41 -1.23 -24.42
C VAL A 127 -6.83 -2.68 -24.64
N ASN A 128 -8.10 -2.94 -24.94
CA ASN A 128 -8.64 -4.28 -25.06
C ASN A 128 -8.00 -5.09 -26.21
N LYS A 129 -7.45 -6.25 -25.88
CA LYS A 129 -6.81 -7.24 -26.78
C LYS A 129 -7.45 -8.63 -26.65
N GLY A 130 -8.70 -8.70 -26.20
CA GLY A 130 -9.45 -9.96 -26.08
C GLY A 130 -8.94 -10.86 -24.95
N LEU A 131 -8.51 -12.09 -25.28
CA LEU A 131 -8.06 -13.07 -24.29
C LEU A 131 -6.88 -12.58 -23.45
N LEU A 132 -5.95 -11.82 -24.06
CA LEU A 132 -4.81 -11.27 -23.33
C LEU A 132 -5.24 -10.29 -22.23
N THR A 133 -6.25 -9.47 -22.51
CA THR A 133 -6.83 -8.56 -21.50
C THR A 133 -7.42 -9.35 -20.34
N ARG A 134 -8.19 -10.41 -20.61
CA ARG A 134 -8.76 -11.27 -19.57
C ARG A 134 -7.68 -11.97 -18.75
N ALA A 135 -6.63 -12.48 -19.40
CA ALA A 135 -5.50 -13.09 -18.72
C ALA A 135 -4.77 -12.09 -17.80
N TRP A 136 -4.62 -10.84 -18.25
CA TRP A 136 -4.02 -9.78 -17.43
C TRP A 136 -4.89 -9.43 -16.21
N GLN A 137 -6.20 -9.27 -16.39
CA GLN A 137 -7.14 -9.06 -15.28
C GLN A 137 -7.05 -10.21 -14.25
N ALA A 138 -7.07 -11.46 -14.71
CA ALA A 138 -6.88 -12.60 -13.83
C ALA A 138 -5.53 -12.55 -13.08
N GLY A 139 -4.44 -12.18 -13.76
CA GLY A 139 -3.13 -12.02 -13.15
C GLY A 139 -3.09 -10.92 -12.07
N VAL A 140 -3.72 -9.77 -12.31
CA VAL A 140 -3.84 -8.68 -11.34
C VAL A 140 -4.65 -9.11 -10.13
N ALA A 141 -5.77 -9.81 -10.34
CA ALA A 141 -6.59 -10.38 -9.26
C ALA A 141 -5.83 -11.41 -8.42
N VAL A 142 -5.09 -12.33 -9.06
CA VAL A 142 -4.28 -13.35 -8.37
C VAL A 142 -3.16 -12.69 -7.56
N LEU A 143 -2.43 -11.72 -8.11
CA LEU A 143 -1.43 -10.95 -7.37
C LEU A 143 -2.07 -10.24 -6.16
N GLY A 144 -3.27 -9.67 -6.38
CA GLY A 144 -4.13 -9.10 -5.34
C GLY A 144 -4.33 -10.06 -4.16
N ALA A 145 -4.83 -11.25 -4.46
CA ALA A 145 -5.11 -12.30 -3.49
C ALA A 145 -3.84 -12.76 -2.76
N LEU A 146 -2.72 -12.97 -3.46
CA LEU A 146 -1.46 -13.43 -2.85
C LEU A 146 -0.91 -12.45 -1.82
N VAL A 147 -0.93 -11.14 -2.12
CA VAL A 147 -0.45 -10.12 -1.18
C VAL A 147 -1.41 -9.97 0.02
N LEU A 148 -2.72 -10.10 -0.19
CA LEU A 148 -3.69 -10.13 0.91
C LEU A 148 -3.46 -11.33 1.83
N LEU A 149 -3.22 -12.52 1.27
CA LEU A 149 -2.88 -13.72 2.04
C LEU A 149 -1.58 -13.56 2.82
N LEU A 150 -0.55 -12.96 2.21
CA LEU A 150 0.71 -12.63 2.90
C LEU A 150 0.47 -11.65 4.05
N GLY A 151 -0.35 -10.61 3.82
CA GLY A 151 -0.74 -9.65 4.84
C GLY A 151 -1.49 -10.30 6.00
N TRP A 152 -2.43 -11.20 5.71
CA TRP A 152 -3.20 -11.94 6.71
C TRP A 152 -2.32 -12.80 7.61
N LYS A 153 -1.40 -13.59 7.02
CA LYS A 153 -0.46 -14.43 7.76
C LYS A 153 0.48 -13.65 8.67
N SER A 154 0.72 -12.37 8.38
CA SER A 154 1.62 -11.50 9.16
C SER A 154 0.99 -10.88 10.42
N VAL A 155 -0.30 -11.12 10.68
CA VAL A 155 -0.99 -10.63 11.89
C VAL A 155 -0.72 -11.59 13.05
N PRO A 156 -0.06 -11.15 14.16
CA PRO A 156 0.14 -11.98 15.34
C PRO A 156 -1.22 -12.35 15.95
N GLY A 157 -1.57 -13.63 15.93
CA GLY A 157 -2.87 -14.15 16.37
C GLY A 157 -3.36 -15.38 15.61
N HIS A 158 -2.80 -15.64 14.41
CA HIS A 158 -3.12 -16.84 13.60
C HIS A 158 -1.95 -17.83 13.47
N ALA A 159 -0.81 -17.56 14.12
CA ALA A 159 0.15 -18.60 14.44
C ALA A 159 -0.51 -19.51 15.49
N ALA A 160 -1.26 -20.50 14.99
CA ALA A 160 -1.88 -21.53 15.79
C ALA A 160 -0.88 -22.10 16.79
N HIS A 161 -1.23 -22.00 18.07
CA HIS A 161 -1.27 -23.09 19.03
C HIS A 161 -0.71 -24.41 18.46
N LYS A 162 0.61 -24.52 18.34
CA LYS A 162 1.30 -25.78 18.12
C LYS A 162 2.15 -26.04 19.34
N GLY A 163 1.69 -26.97 20.16
CA GLY A 163 2.47 -27.66 21.19
C GLY A 163 2.89 -26.79 22.34
N GLY A 164 2.04 -26.70 23.37
CA GLY A 164 2.54 -26.39 24.69
C GLY A 164 3.50 -27.49 25.12
N GLN A 165 4.74 -27.12 25.36
CA GLN A 165 5.64 -27.85 26.23
C GLN A 165 5.95 -26.89 27.39
N PRO A 166 5.59 -27.24 28.64
CA PRO A 166 5.87 -26.41 29.78
C PRO A 166 7.34 -26.60 30.14
N ASP A 167 8.08 -25.51 30.26
CA ASP A 167 9.22 -25.48 31.17
C ASP A 167 9.42 -24.08 31.72
N ASP A 168 9.12 -23.98 33.02
CA ASP A 168 9.84 -23.25 34.04
C ASP A 168 11.02 -22.38 33.57
N THR A 169 10.95 -21.07 33.80
CA THR A 169 11.56 -20.50 35.02
C THR A 169 11.36 -19.00 35.14
N MET A 170 11.13 -18.62 36.39
CA MET A 170 11.14 -17.29 36.97
C MET A 170 12.29 -16.37 36.52
N ALA A 171 12.00 -15.07 36.65
CA ALA A 171 12.95 -13.96 36.87
C ALA A 171 13.43 -13.19 35.62
N LYS A 172 12.90 -11.98 35.42
CA LYS A 172 13.55 -10.73 35.89
C LYS A 172 12.74 -9.48 35.48
N THR A 173 12.20 -8.81 36.50
CA THR A 173 12.02 -7.36 36.60
C THR A 173 13.38 -6.66 36.53
N VAL A 174 13.53 -5.64 35.67
CA VAL A 174 13.84 -4.22 35.95
C VAL A 174 13.53 -3.43 34.67
#